data_AF-A0A9E3MR00-F1
#
_entry.id   AF-A0A9E3MR00-F1
#
_cell.length_a   1.000
_cell.length_b   1.000
_cell.length_c   1.000
_cell.angle_alpha   90.00
_cell.angle_beta   90.00
_cell.angle_gamma   90.00
#
_symmetry.space_group_name_H-M   'P 1'
#
loop_
_entity.id
_entity.type
_entity.pdbx_description
1 polymer ?
#
loop_
_entity_poly.entity_id
_entity_poly.type
_entity_poly.pdbx_seq_one_letter_code
_entity_poly.pdbx_strand_id
1 'polypeptide(L)'
;MPDLPTPQDAAEAALFSECWDAVLSYADLCTAGSTAATELATEAFSLGMSEAREAEAAARGAGRRPVRLPRIPLLLTAVRTTAADWETRGLGHRLDPDLRLWLNSDKAARYTGPPLQRPIALRGLRDLQAADAELLWLAEVEALPLSAVARRLGLDPATVGDELAQVRGLFRDRSHRNHLDMPMDAQCRSYARLLDAVTRSTAGETPDDLSHHLARCRQCAEAAACLRLHGGGLPAALAGGVIGWGGLAYLERRRRAAEVRLGAGRPEALESGPPNPGAHKAKVVRNGLLVAAVLVSLLALAVSMVPGNDTDNGAAKPGTGTSADGEPVANPTLSVPSATSRAPGSADPSRTPSGKPSESTGAKNSDPEPQGTSSAGAEEPEPSESVTPLCQVEYTLVNQWPDGFQGAVTVTTTEALDDWRLTWSFKDGQKVTQMWDGNFTQSGAKVTASSADYNKSVPAHGSLSLGFLATWQGKNAPAYDFSLNGRECAKS
;
A
#
# COMPACT_ATOMS: atom_id res chain seq x y z
N MET A 1 26.31 15.07 -12.20
CA MET A 1 25.81 13.86 -11.51
C MET A 1 27.01 13.04 -11.12
N PRO A 2 27.55 13.20 -9.91
CA PRO A 2 28.72 12.45 -9.44
C PRO A 2 28.34 10.99 -9.14
N ASP A 3 29.25 10.08 -9.49
CA ASP A 3 29.44 8.77 -8.87
C ASP A 3 28.19 7.90 -8.61
N LEU A 4 27.26 7.86 -9.58
CA LEU A 4 26.50 6.62 -9.80
C LEU A 4 27.48 5.52 -10.27
N PRO A 5 27.39 4.28 -9.77
CA PRO A 5 28.23 3.20 -10.27
C PRO A 5 28.00 3.00 -11.77
N THR A 6 29.08 2.93 -12.57
CA THR A 6 28.97 2.58 -13.98
C THR A 6 28.54 1.11 -14.10
N PRO A 7 27.45 0.79 -14.83
CA PRO A 7 27.05 -0.59 -15.07
C PRO A 7 28.08 -1.29 -15.96
N GLN A 8 28.35 -2.56 -15.66
CA GLN A 8 29.36 -3.38 -16.34
C GLN A 8 28.85 -3.95 -17.67
N ASP A 9 27.54 -4.16 -17.80
CA ASP A 9 26.87 -4.60 -19.02
C ASP A 9 25.48 -3.97 -19.21
N ALA A 10 24.83 -4.29 -20.33
CA ALA A 10 23.53 -3.74 -20.70
C ALA A 10 22.35 -4.25 -19.84
N ALA A 11 22.46 -5.43 -19.21
CA ALA A 11 21.46 -5.96 -18.30
C ALA A 11 21.57 -5.29 -16.91
N GLU A 12 22.80 -5.06 -16.43
CA GLU A 12 23.03 -4.23 -15.24
C GLU A 12 22.55 -2.79 -15.49
N ALA A 13 22.79 -2.20 -16.67
CA ALA A 13 22.29 -0.88 -17.03
C ALA A 13 20.75 -0.80 -17.03
N ALA A 14 20.05 -1.82 -17.55
CA ALA A 14 18.60 -1.90 -17.51
C ALA A 14 18.06 -2.03 -16.07
N LEU A 15 18.66 -2.91 -15.26
CA LEU A 15 18.31 -3.09 -13.85
C LEU A 15 18.55 -1.79 -13.04
N PHE A 16 19.62 -1.06 -13.32
CA PHE A 16 19.87 0.27 -12.73
C PHE A 16 18.77 1.27 -13.11
N SER A 17 18.36 1.30 -14.38
CA SER A 17 17.28 2.20 -14.85
C SER A 17 15.94 1.88 -14.20
N GLU A 18 15.57 0.60 -14.08
CA GLU A 18 14.34 0.18 -13.39
C GLU A 18 14.39 0.44 -11.88
N CYS A 19 15.56 0.26 -11.24
CA CYS A 19 15.75 0.62 -9.83
C CYS A 19 15.72 2.14 -9.61
N TRP A 20 16.24 2.92 -10.56
CA TRP A 20 16.22 4.39 -10.51
C TRP A 20 14.81 4.95 -10.65
N ASP A 21 14.02 4.42 -11.59
CA ASP A 21 12.58 4.72 -11.73
C ASP A 21 11.82 4.45 -10.42
N ALA A 22 12.05 3.29 -9.79
CA ALA A 22 11.47 2.97 -8.49
C ALA A 22 11.91 3.94 -7.37
N VAL A 23 13.20 4.26 -7.28
CA VAL A 23 13.76 5.16 -6.25
C VAL A 23 13.26 6.59 -6.41
N LEU A 24 13.33 7.16 -7.61
CA LEU A 24 12.81 8.50 -7.91
C LEU A 24 11.30 8.56 -7.69
N SER A 25 10.57 7.51 -8.09
CA SER A 25 9.12 7.36 -7.86
C SER A 25 8.74 7.45 -6.37
N TYR A 26 9.63 7.12 -5.43
CA TYR A 26 9.40 7.26 -3.99
C TYR A 26 10.01 8.55 -3.39
N ALA A 27 11.17 9.00 -3.87
CA ALA A 27 11.78 10.26 -3.44
C ALA A 27 10.88 11.48 -3.78
N ASP A 28 10.17 11.43 -4.90
CA ASP A 28 9.08 12.35 -5.28
C ASP A 28 8.00 12.45 -4.19
N LEU A 29 7.57 11.32 -3.64
CA LEU A 29 6.57 11.30 -2.58
C LEU A 29 7.15 11.86 -1.27
N CYS A 30 8.44 11.67 -1.03
CA CYS A 30 9.12 12.09 0.19
C CYS A 30 9.49 13.59 0.24
N THR A 31 9.26 14.36 -0.82
CA THR A 31 9.80 15.73 -0.96
C THR A 31 8.79 16.73 -1.51
N ALA A 32 8.99 18.00 -1.17
CA ALA A 32 8.10 19.10 -1.58
C ALA A 32 8.31 19.57 -3.04
N GLY A 33 9.14 18.89 -3.84
CA GLY A 33 9.41 19.27 -5.23
C GLY A 33 10.49 18.44 -5.93
N SER A 34 10.40 18.36 -7.26
CA SER A 34 11.16 17.43 -8.10
C SER A 34 12.69 17.60 -8.08
N THR A 35 13.21 18.79 -7.75
CA THR A 35 14.65 19.01 -7.55
C THR A 35 15.14 18.31 -6.27
N ALA A 36 14.43 18.51 -5.15
CA ALA A 36 14.67 17.80 -3.91
C ALA A 36 14.48 16.28 -4.08
N ALA A 37 13.47 15.84 -4.83
CA ALA A 37 13.25 14.44 -5.17
C ALA A 37 14.46 13.83 -5.91
N THR A 38 14.98 14.53 -6.92
CA THR A 38 16.12 14.07 -7.72
C THR A 38 17.40 14.00 -6.90
N GLU A 39 17.64 14.97 -6.03
CA GLU A 39 18.80 14.97 -5.12
C GLU A 39 18.70 13.85 -4.07
N LEU A 40 17.55 13.71 -3.40
CA LEU A 40 17.28 12.64 -2.44
C LEU A 40 17.41 11.25 -3.10
N ALA A 41 16.88 11.09 -4.32
CA ALA A 41 17.04 9.88 -5.12
C ALA A 41 18.52 9.59 -5.43
N THR A 42 19.30 10.60 -5.82
CA THR A 42 20.73 10.44 -6.16
C THR A 42 21.53 9.96 -4.95
N GLU A 43 21.35 10.62 -3.80
CA GLU A 43 22.07 10.31 -2.56
C GLU A 43 21.66 8.92 -2.03
N ALA A 44 20.35 8.65 -1.95
CA ALA A 44 19.83 7.36 -1.49
C ALA A 44 20.21 6.18 -2.41
N PHE A 45 20.23 6.37 -3.73
CA PHE A 45 20.63 5.33 -4.67
C PHE A 45 22.13 5.02 -4.52
N SER A 46 22.98 6.04 -4.40
CA SER A 46 24.42 5.82 -4.22
C SER A 46 24.74 5.09 -2.91
N LEU A 47 24.17 5.56 -1.78
CA LEU A 47 24.31 4.95 -0.46
C LEU A 47 23.75 3.51 -0.42
N GLY A 48 22.55 3.27 -0.94
CA GLY A 48 21.97 1.93 -0.99
C GLY A 48 22.76 0.97 -1.91
N MET A 49 23.48 1.49 -2.90
CA MET A 49 24.35 0.70 -3.79
C MET A 49 25.77 0.48 -3.24
N SER A 50 26.30 1.33 -2.35
CA SER A 50 27.48 0.97 -1.54
C SER A 50 27.13 -0.07 -0.48
N GLU A 51 26.06 0.15 0.31
CA GLU A 51 25.56 -0.81 1.29
C GLU A 51 25.35 -2.20 0.69
N ALA A 52 24.72 -2.29 -0.50
CA ALA A 52 24.50 -3.55 -1.20
C ALA A 52 25.80 -4.28 -1.58
N ARG A 53 26.84 -3.56 -2.01
CA ARG A 53 28.12 -4.15 -2.43
C ARG A 53 28.96 -4.61 -1.23
N GLU A 54 28.99 -3.83 -0.15
CA GLU A 54 29.60 -4.21 1.13
C GLU A 54 28.91 -5.45 1.71
N ALA A 55 27.57 -5.45 1.67
CA ALA A 55 26.73 -6.58 2.02
C ALA A 55 27.07 -7.86 1.22
N GLU A 56 27.21 -7.76 -0.11
CA GLU A 56 27.63 -8.90 -0.94
C GLU A 56 29.05 -9.38 -0.59
N ALA A 57 30.02 -8.47 -0.42
CA ALA A 57 31.39 -8.81 -0.05
C ALA A 57 31.47 -9.53 1.31
N ALA A 58 30.80 -9.01 2.34
CA ALA A 58 30.74 -9.62 3.67
C ALA A 58 30.09 -11.02 3.63
N ALA A 59 29.11 -11.25 2.75
CA ALA A 59 28.49 -12.57 2.60
C ALA A 59 29.44 -13.59 1.97
N ARG A 60 30.23 -13.19 0.95
CA ARG A 60 31.27 -14.03 0.33
C ARG A 60 32.33 -14.45 1.36
N GLY A 61 32.76 -13.53 2.22
CA GLY A 61 33.74 -13.81 3.28
C GLY A 61 33.22 -14.66 4.46
N ALA A 62 31.94 -14.52 4.82
CA ALA A 62 31.36 -15.19 6.00
C ALA A 62 30.82 -16.61 5.75
N GLY A 63 30.82 -17.09 4.50
CA GLY A 63 30.30 -18.43 4.12
C GLY A 63 28.78 -18.64 4.35
N ARG A 64 28.05 -17.61 4.81
CA ARG A 64 26.61 -17.66 5.09
C ARG A 64 25.82 -17.04 3.94
N ARG A 65 24.77 -17.72 3.46
CA ARG A 65 23.73 -17.08 2.63
C ARG A 65 23.15 -15.90 3.40
N PRO A 66 23.17 -14.67 2.85
CA PRO A 66 22.76 -13.51 3.60
C PRO A 66 21.24 -13.26 3.50
N VAL A 67 20.63 -12.97 4.64
CA VAL A 67 19.21 -12.59 4.77
C VAL A 67 19.04 -11.13 4.31
N ARG A 68 18.81 -10.94 3.01
CA ARG A 68 18.77 -9.62 2.33
C ARG A 68 17.40 -9.29 1.76
N LEU A 69 17.20 -8.00 1.52
CA LEU A 69 16.08 -7.51 0.74
C LEU A 69 16.37 -7.65 -0.78
N PRO A 70 15.32 -7.76 -1.62
CA PRO A 70 15.43 -7.55 -3.06
C PRO A 70 15.97 -6.14 -3.39
N ARG A 71 16.49 -5.92 -4.60
CA ARG A 71 17.28 -4.71 -4.91
C ARG A 71 16.45 -3.42 -4.75
N ILE A 72 15.23 -3.40 -5.28
CA ILE A 72 14.33 -2.24 -5.19
C ILE A 72 13.92 -1.94 -3.73
N PRO A 73 13.36 -2.89 -2.94
CA PRO A 73 13.14 -2.75 -1.50
C PRO A 73 14.30 -2.16 -0.70
N LEU A 74 15.53 -2.62 -0.95
CA LEU A 74 16.71 -2.10 -0.26
C LEU A 74 16.89 -0.59 -0.54
N LEU A 75 16.84 -0.19 -1.81
CA LEU A 75 17.00 1.21 -2.22
C LEU A 75 15.84 2.09 -1.74
N LEU A 76 14.60 1.58 -1.71
CA LEU A 76 13.46 2.28 -1.11
C LEU A 76 13.63 2.47 0.40
N THR A 77 14.23 1.50 1.11
CA THR A 77 14.59 1.72 2.52
C THR A 77 15.74 2.72 2.68
N ALA A 78 16.64 2.85 1.70
CA ALA A 78 17.70 3.86 1.68
C ALA A 78 17.16 5.29 1.43
N VAL A 79 16.10 5.46 0.63
CA VAL A 79 15.41 6.76 0.48
C VAL A 79 14.88 7.23 1.84
N ARG A 80 14.24 6.34 2.60
CA ARG A 80 13.71 6.66 3.93
C ARG A 80 14.81 7.00 4.94
N THR A 81 15.94 6.29 4.96
CA THR A 81 17.06 6.62 5.87
C THR A 81 17.76 7.92 5.46
N THR A 82 17.90 8.18 4.16
CA THR A 82 18.46 9.45 3.65
C THR A 82 17.53 10.63 3.98
N ALA A 83 16.21 10.45 3.88
CA ALA A 83 15.24 11.47 4.31
C ALA A 83 15.26 11.72 5.83
N ALA A 84 15.45 10.68 6.65
CA ALA A 84 15.65 10.84 8.09
C ALA A 84 16.94 11.63 8.40
N ASP A 85 18.01 11.34 7.69
CA ASP A 85 19.28 12.06 7.81
C ASP A 85 19.17 13.52 7.33
N TRP A 86 18.45 13.80 6.24
CA TRP A 86 18.12 15.16 5.78
C TRP A 86 17.40 15.98 6.87
N GLU A 87 16.45 15.40 7.61
CA GLU A 87 15.81 16.06 8.74
C GLU A 87 16.85 16.43 9.81
N THR A 88 17.73 15.50 10.19
CA THR A 88 18.80 15.76 11.18
C THR A 88 19.85 16.78 10.73
N ARG A 89 20.10 16.88 9.41
CA ARG A 89 20.97 17.90 8.79
C ARG A 89 20.30 19.26 8.59
N GLY A 90 19.03 19.45 8.98
CA GLY A 90 18.28 20.69 8.79
C GLY A 90 17.74 20.91 7.36
N LEU A 91 17.93 19.94 6.46
CA LEU A 91 17.33 19.90 5.12
C LEU A 91 15.86 19.48 5.14
N GLY A 92 15.29 19.22 6.32
CA GLY A 92 13.88 18.85 6.53
C GLY A 92 12.87 19.74 5.81
N HIS A 93 13.15 21.04 5.64
CA HIS A 93 12.31 21.97 4.88
C HIS A 93 12.11 21.60 3.38
N ARG A 94 12.87 20.62 2.85
CA ARG A 94 12.76 20.09 1.49
C ARG A 94 11.91 18.80 1.41
N LEU A 95 11.66 18.18 2.56
CA LEU A 95 10.87 16.94 2.69
C LEU A 95 9.38 17.27 2.73
N ASP A 96 8.54 16.27 2.43
CA ASP A 96 7.10 16.36 2.62
C ASP A 96 6.74 16.58 4.11
N PRO A 97 5.82 17.51 4.47
CA PRO A 97 5.48 17.80 5.87
C PRO A 97 4.95 16.59 6.67
N ASP A 98 4.14 15.73 6.06
CA ASP A 98 3.58 14.55 6.72
C ASP A 98 4.62 13.44 6.87
N LEU A 99 5.60 13.35 5.96
CA LEU A 99 6.79 12.51 6.15
C LEU A 99 7.58 12.97 7.38
N ARG A 100 7.78 14.28 7.57
CA ARG A 100 8.51 14.82 8.73
C ARG A 100 7.80 14.54 10.05
N LEU A 101 6.47 14.68 10.08
CA LEU A 101 5.64 14.30 11.23
C LEU A 101 5.74 12.79 11.51
N TRP A 102 5.82 11.96 10.47
CA TRP A 102 5.97 10.51 10.61
C TRP A 102 7.36 10.10 11.10
N LEU A 103 8.42 10.69 10.57
CA LEU A 103 9.82 10.45 10.95
C LEU A 103 10.06 10.72 12.43
N ASN A 104 9.43 11.76 12.98
CA ASN A 104 9.49 12.14 14.39
C ASN A 104 8.48 11.39 15.28
N SER A 105 8.01 10.20 14.87
CA SER A 105 7.03 9.39 15.61
C SER A 105 7.45 7.93 15.81
N ASP A 106 6.84 7.25 16.78
CA ASP A 106 7.03 5.81 17.04
C ASP A 106 6.75 4.92 15.80
N LYS A 107 5.98 5.44 14.83
CA LYS A 107 5.71 4.76 13.55
C LYS A 107 6.98 4.60 12.71
N ALA A 108 7.97 5.48 12.84
CA ALA A 108 9.26 5.41 12.15
C ALA A 108 10.31 4.61 12.93
N ALA A 109 10.45 4.85 14.24
CA ALA A 109 11.50 4.24 15.08
C ALA A 109 11.57 2.70 14.98
N ARG A 110 10.42 2.05 14.79
CA ARG A 110 10.29 0.60 14.58
C ARG A 110 10.95 0.04 13.30
N TYR A 111 11.31 0.86 12.32
CA TYR A 111 11.96 0.41 11.08
C TYR A 111 13.48 0.23 11.26
N THR A 112 14.09 1.08 12.08
CA THR A 112 15.51 1.03 12.45
C THR A 112 15.76 0.26 13.74
N GLY A 113 14.78 0.21 14.65
CA GLY A 113 14.84 -0.45 15.96
C GLY A 113 15.03 -1.98 15.98
N PRO A 114 14.85 -2.62 17.15
CA PRO A 114 15.19 -4.03 17.38
C PRO A 114 14.55 -4.98 16.36
N PRO A 115 15.29 -5.99 15.83
CA PRO A 115 14.82 -6.84 14.74
C PRO A 115 13.40 -7.41 14.94
N LEU A 116 13.11 -8.03 16.10
CA LEU A 116 11.80 -8.64 16.39
C LEU A 116 10.63 -7.64 16.46
N GLN A 117 10.89 -6.34 16.57
CA GLN A 117 9.88 -5.27 16.60
C GLN A 117 9.65 -4.66 15.20
N ARG A 118 10.51 -4.97 14.23
CA ARG A 118 10.37 -4.51 12.83
C ARG A 118 9.10 -5.10 12.19
N PRO A 119 8.48 -4.39 11.23
CA PRO A 119 7.26 -4.84 10.55
C PRO A 119 7.32 -6.28 10.06
N ILE A 120 6.19 -6.97 10.14
CA ILE A 120 6.11 -8.41 9.84
C ILE A 120 6.44 -8.67 8.36
N ALA A 121 5.92 -7.84 7.44
CA ALA A 121 6.26 -7.94 6.02
C ALA A 121 7.76 -7.71 5.73
N LEU A 122 8.39 -6.75 6.41
CA LEU A 122 9.83 -6.46 6.25
C LEU A 122 10.71 -7.63 6.68
N ARG A 123 10.29 -8.40 7.70
CA ARG A 123 10.98 -9.63 8.10
C ARG A 123 10.63 -10.80 7.19
N GLY A 124 9.35 -11.02 6.92
CA GLY A 124 8.86 -12.07 6.04
C GLY A 124 9.50 -12.05 4.64
N LEU A 125 9.68 -10.86 4.06
CA LEU A 125 10.34 -10.67 2.77
C LEU A 125 11.85 -10.97 2.81
N ARG A 126 12.52 -10.73 3.95
CA ARG A 126 13.95 -11.02 4.13
C ARG A 126 14.24 -12.49 4.39
N ASP A 127 13.30 -13.22 5.01
CA ASP A 127 13.44 -14.64 5.37
C ASP A 127 13.09 -15.61 4.22
N LEU A 128 12.70 -15.09 3.06
CA LEU A 128 12.57 -15.80 1.79
C LEU A 128 13.96 -16.07 1.16
N GLN A 129 14.04 -16.85 0.06
CA GLN A 129 15.22 -16.77 -0.81
C GLN A 129 15.15 -15.50 -1.67
N ALA A 130 16.32 -15.02 -2.13
CA ALA A 130 16.40 -13.77 -2.87
C ALA A 130 15.57 -13.77 -4.17
N ALA A 131 15.49 -14.91 -4.87
CA ALA A 131 14.65 -15.07 -6.05
C ALA A 131 13.16 -14.97 -5.70
N ASP A 132 12.69 -15.73 -4.70
CA ASP A 132 11.30 -15.67 -4.20
C ASP A 132 10.91 -14.24 -3.80
N ALA A 133 11.80 -13.55 -3.08
CA ALA A 133 11.56 -12.20 -2.59
C ALA A 133 11.50 -11.15 -3.72
N GLU A 134 12.36 -11.27 -4.74
CA GLU A 134 12.34 -10.43 -5.93
C GLU A 134 11.09 -10.72 -6.78
N LEU A 135 10.72 -11.99 -7.02
CA LEU A 135 9.47 -12.39 -7.67
C LEU A 135 8.24 -11.80 -6.98
N LEU A 136 8.15 -11.95 -5.65
CA LEU A 136 7.04 -11.40 -4.85
C LEU A 136 6.97 -9.88 -4.95
N TRP A 137 8.11 -9.17 -4.85
CA TRP A 137 8.12 -7.72 -4.91
C TRP A 137 7.70 -7.18 -6.30
N LEU A 138 8.25 -7.78 -7.36
CA LEU A 138 7.98 -7.33 -8.73
C LEU A 138 6.52 -7.56 -9.15
N ALA A 139 5.91 -8.65 -8.70
CA ALA A 139 4.50 -8.95 -9.00
C ALA A 139 3.52 -8.17 -8.09
N GLU A 140 3.78 -8.09 -6.77
CA GLU A 140 2.81 -7.48 -5.83
C GLU A 140 2.94 -5.95 -5.73
N VAL A 141 4.16 -5.40 -5.74
CA VAL A 141 4.41 -3.99 -5.36
C VAL A 141 4.91 -3.12 -6.52
N GLU A 142 5.78 -3.62 -7.39
CA GLU A 142 6.01 -2.96 -8.69
C GLU A 142 4.83 -3.18 -9.67
N ALA A 143 3.89 -4.06 -9.32
CA ALA A 143 2.70 -4.40 -10.08
C ALA A 143 2.99 -4.80 -11.54
N LEU A 144 4.16 -5.38 -11.80
CA LEU A 144 4.58 -5.72 -13.16
C LEU A 144 3.77 -6.91 -13.71
N PRO A 145 3.43 -6.92 -15.01
CA PRO A 145 2.78 -8.06 -15.65
C PRO A 145 3.64 -9.32 -15.48
N LEU A 146 3.04 -10.47 -15.16
CA LEU A 146 3.79 -11.70 -14.89
C LEU A 146 4.70 -12.13 -16.05
N SER A 147 4.33 -11.82 -17.30
CA SER A 147 5.17 -12.07 -18.49
C SER A 147 6.41 -11.15 -18.56
N ALA A 148 6.38 -9.97 -17.95
CA ALA A 148 7.55 -9.12 -17.77
C ALA A 148 8.43 -9.59 -16.59
N VAL A 149 7.80 -10.00 -15.48
CA VAL A 149 8.52 -10.58 -14.32
C VAL A 149 9.25 -11.87 -14.71
N ALA A 150 8.59 -12.77 -15.45
CA ALA A 150 9.19 -14.00 -15.97
C ALA A 150 10.42 -13.71 -16.84
N ARG A 151 10.32 -12.76 -17.79
CA ARG A 151 11.47 -12.33 -18.61
C ARG A 151 12.60 -11.74 -17.78
N ARG A 152 12.31 -10.90 -16.78
CA ARG A 152 13.32 -10.27 -15.90
C ARG A 152 14.03 -11.29 -14.99
N LEU A 153 13.36 -12.37 -14.59
CA LEU A 153 13.90 -13.38 -13.69
C LEU A 153 14.38 -14.67 -14.39
N GLY A 154 14.19 -14.80 -15.71
CA GLY A 154 14.54 -16.00 -16.47
C GLY A 154 13.62 -17.20 -16.21
N LEU A 155 12.40 -16.96 -15.73
CA LEU A 155 11.38 -17.97 -15.42
C LEU A 155 10.50 -18.26 -16.64
N ASP A 156 9.84 -19.43 -16.67
CA ASP A 156 8.88 -19.75 -17.72
C ASP A 156 7.58 -18.94 -17.53
N PRO A 157 7.12 -18.15 -18.52
CA PRO A 157 5.85 -17.45 -18.47
C PRO A 157 4.62 -18.35 -18.24
N ALA A 158 4.72 -19.67 -18.46
CA ALA A 158 3.67 -20.62 -18.15
C ALA A 158 3.62 -21.02 -16.66
N THR A 159 4.76 -21.09 -15.96
CA THR A 159 4.83 -21.55 -14.55
C THR A 159 4.88 -20.42 -13.53
N VAL A 160 5.30 -19.20 -13.94
CA VAL A 160 5.48 -18.04 -13.04
C VAL A 160 4.26 -17.71 -12.18
N GLY A 161 3.04 -18.02 -12.63
CA GLY A 161 1.80 -17.85 -11.85
C GLY A 161 1.70 -18.81 -10.66
N ASP A 162 2.02 -20.08 -10.87
CA ASP A 162 2.03 -21.13 -9.83
C ASP A 162 3.24 -20.98 -8.91
N GLU A 163 4.38 -20.51 -9.43
CA GLU A 163 5.55 -20.14 -8.62
C GLU A 163 5.24 -18.97 -7.70
N LEU A 164 4.59 -17.90 -8.19
CA LEU A 164 4.13 -16.79 -7.36
C LEU A 164 3.11 -17.24 -6.32
N ALA A 165 2.20 -18.17 -6.65
CA ALA A 165 1.27 -18.75 -5.69
C ALA A 165 1.99 -19.52 -4.55
N GLN A 166 3.03 -20.30 -4.88
CA GLN A 166 3.87 -20.97 -3.89
C GLN A 166 4.66 -19.96 -3.03
N VAL A 167 5.24 -18.93 -3.64
CA VAL A 167 6.00 -17.87 -2.95
C VAL A 167 5.11 -17.04 -2.01
N ARG A 168 3.86 -16.75 -2.38
CA ARG A 168 2.85 -16.17 -1.48
C ARG A 168 2.62 -17.06 -0.24
N GLY A 169 2.54 -18.38 -0.43
CA GLY A 169 2.48 -19.36 0.66
C GLY A 169 3.72 -19.34 1.56
N LEU A 170 4.92 -19.32 0.97
CA LEU A 170 6.18 -19.21 1.73
C LEU A 170 6.25 -17.90 2.53
N PHE A 171 5.87 -16.78 1.93
CA PHE A 171 5.82 -15.47 2.60
C PHE A 171 4.84 -15.46 3.78
N ARG A 172 3.66 -16.09 3.63
CA ARG A 172 2.71 -16.31 4.72
C ARG A 172 3.36 -17.09 5.88
N ASP A 173 4.06 -18.17 5.58
CA ASP A 173 4.73 -19.01 6.60
C ASP A 173 5.93 -18.33 7.26
N ARG A 174 6.61 -17.38 6.59
CA ARG A 174 7.61 -16.51 7.25
C ARG A 174 6.93 -15.45 8.12
N SER A 175 5.83 -14.86 7.63
CA SER A 175 5.07 -13.84 8.35
C SER A 175 4.40 -14.38 9.62
N HIS A 176 3.87 -15.60 9.58
CA HIS A 176 3.27 -16.26 10.74
C HIS A 176 4.29 -16.49 11.86
N ARG A 177 5.47 -17.04 11.53
CA ARG A 177 6.58 -17.20 12.50
C ARG A 177 7.03 -15.84 13.04
N ASN A 178 7.27 -14.86 12.19
CA ASN A 178 7.65 -13.51 12.61
C ASN A 178 6.62 -12.81 13.51
N HIS A 179 5.34 -13.18 13.42
CA HIS A 179 4.33 -12.76 14.39
C HIS A 179 4.48 -13.49 15.72
N LEU A 180 4.59 -14.83 15.72
CA LEU A 180 4.73 -15.66 16.93
C LEU A 180 6.04 -15.39 17.71
N ASP A 181 7.13 -15.09 17.02
CA ASP A 181 8.44 -14.75 17.59
C ASP A 181 8.49 -13.32 18.18
N MET A 182 7.42 -12.53 18.02
CA MET A 182 7.33 -11.18 18.58
C MET A 182 6.99 -11.22 20.08
N PRO A 183 7.67 -10.45 20.95
CA PRO A 183 7.25 -10.26 22.33
C PRO A 183 5.81 -9.69 22.39
N MET A 184 4.90 -10.46 22.98
CA MET A 184 3.46 -10.14 23.01
C MET A 184 2.80 -10.52 24.34
N ASP A 185 1.77 -9.77 24.72
CA ASP A 185 0.94 -10.04 25.91
C ASP A 185 0.05 -11.30 25.75
N ALA A 186 -0.73 -11.60 26.78
CA ALA A 186 -1.59 -12.78 26.82
C ALA A 186 -2.76 -12.74 25.81
N GLN A 187 -3.33 -11.57 25.53
CA GLN A 187 -4.47 -11.39 24.62
C GLN A 187 -4.02 -11.49 23.15
N CYS A 188 -2.91 -10.84 22.81
CA CYS A 188 -2.27 -11.03 21.51
C CYS A 188 -1.96 -12.52 21.26
N ARG A 189 -1.48 -13.24 22.30
CA ARG A 189 -1.09 -14.65 22.21
C ARG A 189 -2.27 -15.62 22.04
N SER A 190 -3.46 -15.29 22.54
CA SER A 190 -4.68 -16.06 22.21
C SER A 190 -5.10 -15.83 20.75
N TYR A 191 -5.13 -14.57 20.29
CA TYR A 191 -5.53 -14.26 18.92
C TYR A 191 -4.53 -14.71 17.85
N ALA A 192 -3.23 -14.75 18.14
CA ALA A 192 -2.20 -15.23 17.22
C ALA A 192 -2.47 -16.65 16.68
N ARG A 193 -3.08 -17.53 17.50
CA ARG A 193 -3.46 -18.88 17.09
C ARG A 193 -4.70 -18.92 16.19
N LEU A 194 -5.64 -18.00 16.41
CA LEU A 194 -6.86 -17.86 15.61
C LEU A 194 -6.58 -17.16 14.27
N LEU A 195 -5.60 -16.24 14.24
CA LEU A 195 -5.25 -15.43 13.08
C LEU A 195 -4.88 -16.26 11.86
N ASP A 196 -4.05 -17.30 12.01
CA ASP A 196 -3.73 -18.19 10.89
C ASP A 196 -5.01 -18.85 10.35
N ALA A 197 -5.79 -19.52 11.19
CA ALA A 197 -7.02 -20.21 10.79
C ALA A 197 -8.01 -19.28 10.05
N VAL A 198 -8.33 -18.12 10.63
CA VAL A 198 -9.27 -17.15 10.03
C VAL A 198 -8.73 -16.62 8.70
N THR A 199 -7.44 -16.31 8.60
CA THR A 199 -6.84 -15.76 7.37
C THR A 199 -6.57 -16.81 6.28
N ARG A 200 -6.80 -18.11 6.53
CA ARG A 200 -6.87 -19.13 5.46
C ARG A 200 -8.23 -19.13 4.75
N SER A 201 -9.29 -18.75 5.46
CA SER A 201 -10.66 -18.79 4.91
C SER A 201 -10.92 -17.62 3.95
N THR A 202 -11.61 -17.91 2.85
CA THR A 202 -12.13 -16.92 1.90
C THR A 202 -13.61 -16.58 2.13
N ALA A 203 -14.31 -17.35 2.97
CA ALA A 203 -15.76 -17.27 3.18
C ALA A 203 -16.16 -17.29 4.66
N GLY A 204 -15.19 -17.23 5.58
CA GLY A 204 -15.43 -17.18 7.03
C GLY A 204 -15.45 -15.75 7.54
N GLU A 205 -16.51 -15.38 8.25
CA GLU A 205 -16.57 -14.13 9.00
C GLU A 205 -15.44 -14.07 10.04
N THR A 206 -14.88 -12.88 10.26
CA THR A 206 -13.85 -12.68 11.29
C THR A 206 -14.57 -12.40 12.61
N PRO A 207 -14.42 -13.23 13.66
CA PRO A 207 -15.11 -13.04 14.95
C PRO A 207 -14.99 -11.62 15.49
N ASP A 208 -16.06 -11.09 16.07
CA ASP A 208 -16.14 -9.69 16.52
C ASP A 208 -15.05 -9.33 17.53
N ASP A 209 -14.69 -10.25 18.42
CA ASP A 209 -13.65 -10.08 19.43
C ASP A 209 -12.25 -9.93 18.79
N LEU A 210 -11.95 -10.75 17.77
CA LEU A 210 -10.76 -10.63 16.94
C LEU A 210 -10.79 -9.34 16.10
N SER A 211 -11.90 -9.01 15.46
CA SER A 211 -12.05 -7.76 14.68
C SER A 211 -11.81 -6.52 15.56
N HIS A 212 -12.41 -6.49 16.74
CA HIS A 212 -12.26 -5.45 17.77
C HIS A 212 -10.84 -5.38 18.36
N HIS A 213 -10.12 -6.51 18.41
CA HIS A 213 -8.70 -6.56 18.76
C HIS A 213 -7.80 -6.03 17.63
N LEU A 214 -8.03 -6.41 16.37
CA LEU A 214 -7.26 -5.96 15.22
C LEU A 214 -7.40 -4.45 15.00
N ALA A 215 -8.55 -3.86 15.30
CA ALA A 215 -8.76 -2.41 15.30
C ALA A 215 -7.88 -1.63 16.32
N ARG A 216 -7.25 -2.31 17.30
CA ARG A 216 -6.40 -1.67 18.33
C ARG A 216 -4.95 -2.18 18.33
N CYS A 217 -4.74 -3.48 18.12
CA CYS A 217 -3.41 -4.08 18.09
C CYS A 217 -2.83 -4.07 16.67
N ARG A 218 -2.12 -2.98 16.35
CA ARG A 218 -1.43 -2.78 15.05
C ARG A 218 -0.53 -3.97 14.66
N GLN A 219 0.13 -4.60 15.64
CA GLN A 219 0.99 -5.78 15.44
C GLN A 219 0.20 -6.98 14.89
N CYS A 220 -0.98 -7.24 15.45
CA CYS A 220 -1.88 -8.29 14.99
C CYS A 220 -2.58 -7.92 13.68
N ALA A 221 -2.90 -6.64 13.46
CA ALA A 221 -3.44 -6.14 12.20
C ALA A 221 -2.45 -6.32 11.02
N GLU A 222 -1.17 -5.99 11.24
CA GLU A 222 -0.10 -6.25 10.28
C GLU A 222 0.09 -7.75 10.02
N ALA A 223 0.00 -8.59 11.06
CA ALA A 223 0.03 -10.04 10.87
C ALA A 223 -1.13 -10.50 9.99
N ALA A 224 -2.37 -10.08 10.30
CA ALA A 224 -3.56 -10.41 9.51
C ALA A 224 -3.40 -9.99 8.03
N ALA A 225 -2.88 -8.78 7.77
CA ALA A 225 -2.65 -8.27 6.43
C ALA A 225 -1.56 -9.03 5.66
N CYS A 226 -0.48 -9.47 6.34
CA CYS A 226 0.56 -10.30 5.72
C CYS A 226 0.10 -11.75 5.46
N LEU A 227 -0.86 -12.26 6.24
CA LEU A 227 -1.37 -13.63 6.10
C LEU A 227 -2.49 -13.73 5.06
N ARG A 228 -3.34 -12.71 4.88
CA ARG A 228 -4.43 -12.69 3.89
C ARG A 228 -3.90 -12.63 2.45
N LEU A 229 -3.72 -13.80 1.84
CA LEU A 229 -3.30 -13.96 0.43
C LEU A 229 -4.40 -13.64 -0.59
N HIS A 230 -5.65 -13.51 -0.14
CA HIS A 230 -6.82 -13.22 -0.97
C HIS A 230 -7.32 -11.78 -0.71
N GLY A 231 -8.04 -11.20 -1.68
CA GLY A 231 -8.65 -9.87 -1.53
C GLY A 231 -7.68 -8.68 -1.68
N GLY A 232 -6.50 -8.88 -2.28
CA GLY A 232 -5.61 -7.77 -2.69
C GLY A 232 -4.90 -7.00 -1.57
N GLY A 233 -5.01 -7.44 -0.30
CA GLY A 233 -4.36 -6.78 0.84
C GLY A 233 -2.84 -7.00 0.93
N LEU A 234 -2.32 -8.08 0.35
CA LEU A 234 -0.89 -8.42 0.40
C LEU A 234 0.04 -7.34 -0.20
N PRO A 235 -0.21 -6.78 -1.41
CA PRO A 235 0.50 -5.60 -1.92
C PRO A 235 0.61 -4.44 -0.93
N ALA A 236 -0.50 -4.10 -0.25
CA ALA A 236 -0.55 -3.01 0.73
C ALA A 236 0.27 -3.35 1.99
N ALA A 237 0.22 -4.61 2.45
CA ALA A 237 1.01 -5.10 3.57
C ALA A 237 2.52 -5.10 3.27
N LEU A 238 2.91 -5.51 2.06
CA LEU A 238 4.30 -5.49 1.58
C LEU A 238 4.82 -4.06 1.44
N ALA A 239 4.13 -3.21 0.66
CA ALA A 239 4.56 -1.84 0.42
C ALA A 239 4.57 -1.03 1.74
N GLY A 240 3.46 -1.01 2.48
CA GLY A 240 3.35 -0.30 3.75
C GLY A 240 4.29 -0.85 4.83
N GLY A 241 4.55 -2.16 4.86
CA GLY A 241 5.42 -2.78 5.86
C GLY A 241 6.93 -2.72 5.54
N VAL A 242 7.33 -2.57 4.27
CA VAL A 242 8.74 -2.43 3.87
C VAL A 242 9.15 -0.96 3.78
N ILE A 243 8.32 -0.15 3.09
CA ILE A 243 8.58 1.26 2.79
C ILE A 243 8.19 2.14 3.99
N GLY A 244 7.07 1.84 4.65
CA GLY A 244 6.53 2.67 5.73
C GLY A 244 5.70 3.82 5.19
N TRP A 245 6.09 5.05 5.50
CA TRP A 245 5.40 6.25 5.02
C TRP A 245 5.32 6.28 3.49
N GLY A 246 4.18 6.71 2.95
CA GLY A 246 3.93 6.77 1.50
C GLY A 246 3.73 5.41 0.82
N GLY A 247 3.84 4.27 1.52
CA GLY A 247 3.84 2.94 0.89
C GLY A 247 2.60 2.61 0.01
N LEU A 248 1.41 3.10 0.39
CA LEU A 248 0.20 2.96 -0.44
C LEU A 248 0.22 3.86 -1.68
N ALA A 249 0.67 5.11 -1.54
CA ALA A 249 0.82 6.04 -2.66
C ALA A 249 1.91 5.58 -3.65
N TYR A 250 2.98 4.95 -3.13
CA TYR A 250 3.99 4.29 -3.95
C TYR A 250 3.37 3.15 -4.77
N LEU A 251 2.74 2.18 -4.11
CA LEU A 251 2.06 1.04 -4.76
C LEU A 251 1.09 1.49 -5.86
N GLU A 252 0.28 2.50 -5.58
CA GLU A 252 -0.68 3.07 -6.54
C GLU A 252 0.03 3.73 -7.74
N ARG A 253 1.11 4.47 -7.49
CA ARG A 253 1.95 5.05 -8.55
C ARG A 253 2.61 3.97 -9.43
N ARG A 254 3.05 2.84 -8.84
CA ARG A 254 3.63 1.71 -9.61
C ARG A 254 2.58 0.98 -10.45
N ARG A 255 1.37 0.76 -9.91
CA ARG A 255 0.22 0.20 -10.67
C ARG A 255 -0.09 1.02 -11.92
N ARG A 256 -0.26 2.33 -11.78
CA ARG A 256 -0.51 3.23 -12.91
C ARG A 256 0.64 3.23 -13.93
N ALA A 257 1.89 3.14 -13.47
CA ALA A 257 3.04 2.99 -14.36
C ALA A 257 3.03 1.65 -15.14
N ALA A 258 2.63 0.55 -14.50
CA ALA A 258 2.47 -0.75 -15.16
C ALA A 258 1.30 -0.75 -16.17
N GLU A 259 0.17 -0.13 -15.85
CA GLU A 259 -0.97 0.06 -16.74
C GLU A 259 -0.60 0.89 -17.98
N VAL A 260 0.14 1.99 -17.82
CA VAL A 260 0.64 2.79 -18.95
C VAL A 260 1.62 1.99 -19.82
N ARG A 261 2.50 1.17 -19.23
CA ARG A 261 3.41 0.26 -19.96
C ARG A 261 2.66 -0.81 -20.77
N LEU A 262 1.51 -1.27 -20.28
CA LEU A 262 0.60 -2.16 -21.02
C LEU A 262 -0.16 -1.42 -22.14
N GLY A 263 -0.73 -0.25 -21.83
CA GLY A 263 -1.53 0.55 -22.76
C GLY A 263 -0.73 1.11 -23.94
N ALA A 264 0.54 1.48 -23.73
CA ALA A 264 1.45 1.91 -24.79
C ALA A 264 1.80 0.79 -25.79
N GLY A 265 1.48 -0.47 -25.48
CA GLY A 265 1.83 -1.65 -26.27
C GLY A 265 0.98 -1.91 -27.52
N ARG A 266 0.06 -1.01 -27.93
CA ARG A 266 -0.83 -1.28 -29.09
C ARG A 266 -1.31 -0.06 -29.87
N PRO A 267 -0.58 0.32 -30.94
CA PRO A 267 -1.17 0.83 -32.17
C PRO A 267 -1.25 -0.31 -33.21
N GLU A 268 -2.12 -1.30 -32.96
CA GLU A 268 -2.48 -2.23 -34.04
C GLU A 268 -3.35 -1.45 -35.04
N ALA A 269 -2.78 -1.18 -36.22
CA ALA A 269 -3.54 -0.58 -37.30
C ALA A 269 -4.69 -1.54 -37.67
N LEU A 270 -5.91 -1.02 -37.69
CA LEU A 270 -7.05 -1.70 -38.30
C LEU A 270 -6.86 -1.69 -39.82
N GLU A 271 -6.01 -2.58 -40.35
CA GLU A 271 -6.05 -2.98 -41.76
C GLU A 271 -7.33 -3.77 -42.00
N SER A 272 -8.43 -3.04 -42.21
CA SER A 272 -9.74 -3.56 -42.64
C SER A 272 -9.70 -3.98 -44.11
N GLY A 273 -8.83 -4.94 -44.43
CA GLY A 273 -8.84 -5.62 -45.72
C GLY A 273 -10.16 -6.37 -45.93
N PRO A 274 -10.77 -6.32 -47.13
CA PRO A 274 -12.05 -6.94 -47.39
C PRO A 274 -12.00 -8.48 -47.29
N PRO A 275 -13.06 -9.14 -46.80
CA PRO A 275 -13.05 -10.58 -46.54
C PRO A 275 -12.97 -11.39 -47.84
N ASN A 276 -11.93 -12.21 -47.96
CA ASN A 276 -11.68 -13.03 -49.15
C ASN A 276 -12.43 -14.38 -49.06
N PRO A 277 -13.47 -14.64 -49.88
CA PRO A 277 -14.41 -15.74 -49.66
C PRO A 277 -13.89 -17.09 -50.19
N GLY A 278 -12.86 -17.65 -49.55
CA GLY A 278 -12.13 -18.81 -50.11
C GLY A 278 -11.46 -19.78 -49.13
N ALA A 279 -11.82 -19.82 -47.83
CA ALA A 279 -11.05 -20.56 -46.81
C ALA A 279 -11.80 -21.68 -46.05
N HIS A 280 -13.02 -22.08 -46.45
CA HIS A 280 -13.74 -23.20 -45.83
C HIS A 280 -13.54 -24.53 -46.60
N LYS A 281 -12.34 -25.14 -46.47
CA LYS A 281 -12.06 -26.60 -46.67
C LYS A 281 -10.57 -26.96 -46.49
N ALA A 282 -10.12 -27.11 -45.23
CA ALA A 282 -8.90 -27.87 -44.89
C ALA A 282 -8.79 -28.11 -43.37
N LYS A 283 -9.34 -29.23 -42.87
CA LYS A 283 -9.01 -29.77 -41.55
C LYS A 283 -9.00 -31.30 -41.64
N VAL A 284 -8.23 -31.95 -40.76
CA VAL A 284 -7.96 -33.41 -40.68
C VAL A 284 -6.91 -33.91 -41.69
N VAL A 285 -6.09 -34.88 -41.22
CA VAL A 285 -4.90 -35.51 -41.88
C VAL A 285 -3.71 -34.53 -42.03
N ARG A 286 -2.51 -34.79 -41.51
CA ARG A 286 -1.76 -36.07 -41.49
C ARG A 286 -0.87 -36.24 -40.23
N ASN A 287 -0.87 -37.43 -39.64
CA ASN A 287 0.20 -37.92 -38.76
C ASN A 287 1.09 -38.91 -39.54
N GLY A 288 2.39 -38.94 -39.25
CA GLY A 288 3.37 -39.87 -39.83
C GLY A 288 3.90 -39.46 -41.23
N LEU A 289 5.10 -39.88 -41.64
CA LEU A 289 6.21 -40.56 -40.92
C LEU A 289 7.52 -40.35 -41.73
N LEU A 290 8.65 -40.91 -41.26
CA LEU A 290 10.01 -40.96 -41.85
C LEU A 290 10.82 -39.65 -41.67
N VAL A 291 12.02 -39.57 -41.07
CA VAL A 291 13.15 -40.49 -40.73
C VAL A 291 14.28 -40.58 -41.78
N ALA A 292 15.26 -39.68 -41.64
CA ALA A 292 16.71 -39.81 -41.89
C ALA A 292 17.37 -38.52 -41.30
N ALA A 293 18.45 -38.47 -40.50
CA ALA A 293 19.77 -39.14 -40.55
C ALA A 293 20.64 -38.61 -41.72
N VAL A 294 21.92 -38.21 -41.57
CA VAL A 294 22.97 -38.55 -40.57
C VAL A 294 23.85 -37.33 -40.16
N LEU A 295 24.42 -37.44 -38.96
CA LEU A 295 25.49 -36.67 -38.28
C LEU A 295 26.69 -36.16 -39.12
N VAL A 296 27.34 -35.10 -38.64
CA VAL A 296 28.80 -35.12 -38.32
C VAL A 296 29.06 -34.39 -36.99
N SER A 297 29.92 -34.97 -36.14
CA SER A 297 30.59 -34.36 -34.97
C SER A 297 31.84 -35.20 -34.64
N LEU A 298 32.77 -34.68 -33.81
CA LEU A 298 34.23 -35.00 -33.68
C LEU A 298 35.06 -33.94 -34.43
N LEU A 299 36.18 -33.38 -33.93
CA LEU A 299 37.14 -33.67 -32.85
C LEU A 299 37.73 -32.30 -32.34
N ALA A 300 38.50 -32.13 -31.26
CA ALA A 300 39.10 -33.05 -30.27
C ALA A 300 39.21 -32.40 -28.87
N LEU A 301 39.49 -33.22 -27.86
CA LEU A 301 40.04 -32.80 -26.56
C LEU A 301 41.58 -32.69 -26.65
N ALA A 302 42.17 -31.69 -26.00
CA ALA A 302 43.60 -31.60 -25.77
C ALA A 302 43.87 -31.20 -24.30
N VAL A 303 44.75 -31.95 -23.64
CA VAL A 303 45.07 -31.77 -22.20
C VAL A 303 46.28 -30.85 -22.04
N SER A 304 46.26 -30.01 -21.02
CA SER A 304 47.49 -29.51 -20.41
C SER A 304 47.34 -29.42 -18.88
N MET A 305 47.79 -30.45 -18.19
CA MET A 305 48.19 -30.35 -16.78
C MET A 305 49.69 -30.06 -16.76
N VAL A 306 50.11 -29.05 -16.00
CA VAL A 306 51.51 -28.83 -15.66
C VAL A 306 51.72 -29.21 -14.19
N PRO A 307 52.50 -30.26 -13.88
CA PRO A 307 52.95 -30.53 -12.53
C PRO A 307 54.16 -29.65 -12.19
N GLY A 308 54.17 -29.05 -11.00
CA GLY A 308 55.33 -28.42 -10.38
C GLY A 308 55.43 -28.91 -8.95
N ASN A 309 56.53 -29.58 -8.60
CA ASN A 309 56.69 -30.32 -7.34
C ASN A 309 57.75 -29.68 -6.44
N ASP A 310 57.60 -29.88 -5.13
CA ASP A 310 58.52 -29.61 -4.00
C ASP A 310 59.87 -28.93 -4.27
N THR A 311 60.18 -27.85 -3.54
CA THR A 311 60.75 -27.93 -2.17
C THR A 311 60.94 -26.51 -1.59
N ASP A 312 60.58 -26.27 -0.33
CA ASP A 312 61.60 -26.22 0.74
C ASP A 312 61.01 -26.19 2.15
N ASN A 313 61.83 -26.51 3.16
CA ASN A 313 61.42 -26.67 4.56
C ASN A 313 62.27 -25.76 5.47
N GLY A 314 61.66 -24.90 6.29
CA GLY A 314 62.42 -23.87 7.02
C GLY A 314 61.72 -23.28 8.24
N ALA A 315 61.93 -23.86 9.42
CA ALA A 315 61.43 -23.35 10.69
C ALA A 315 62.53 -22.62 11.49
N ALA A 316 62.29 -21.35 11.85
CA ALA A 316 63.09 -20.60 12.82
C ALA A 316 62.22 -19.51 13.51
N LYS A 317 62.71 -18.95 14.63
CA LYS A 317 61.97 -18.04 15.54
C LYS A 317 62.76 -16.71 15.77
N PRO A 318 62.49 -15.82 16.78
CA PRO A 318 62.15 -14.44 16.46
C PRO A 318 63.10 -13.36 17.04
N GLY A 319 62.89 -12.09 16.62
CA GLY A 319 63.42 -10.87 17.25
C GLY A 319 63.20 -9.64 16.35
N THR A 320 63.25 -8.38 16.83
CA THR A 320 63.30 -7.87 18.22
C THR A 320 63.01 -6.36 18.27
N GLY A 321 62.43 -5.85 19.36
CA GLY A 321 62.30 -4.41 19.68
C GLY A 321 61.15 -3.68 18.95
N THR A 322 60.65 -2.52 19.38
CA THR A 322 60.84 -1.69 20.61
C THR A 322 59.54 -0.84 20.71
N SER A 323 58.89 -0.54 21.84
CA SER A 323 59.37 0.09 23.08
C SER A 323 58.41 -0.16 24.28
N ALA A 324 58.83 0.24 25.49
CA ALA A 324 57.98 0.50 26.65
C ALA A 324 57.35 1.93 26.55
N ASP A 325 56.57 2.51 27.48
CA ASP A 325 56.35 2.31 28.93
C ASP A 325 54.88 2.69 29.32
N GLY A 326 54.48 2.47 30.59
CA GLY A 326 53.45 3.30 31.23
C GLY A 326 52.15 2.66 31.75
N GLU A 327 52.24 1.87 32.82
CA GLU A 327 51.16 1.69 33.82
C GLU A 327 51.40 2.67 35.01
N PRO A 328 50.59 2.78 36.10
CA PRO A 328 49.24 2.25 36.39
C PRO A 328 48.29 3.24 37.18
N VAL A 329 47.18 2.70 37.73
CA VAL A 329 46.47 3.08 39.01
C VAL A 329 45.28 4.09 39.05
N ALA A 330 44.18 3.61 39.66
CA ALA A 330 43.13 4.29 40.49
C ALA A 330 42.04 5.24 39.93
N ASN A 331 40.80 4.70 39.95
CA ASN A 331 39.58 5.34 40.50
C ASN A 331 39.75 5.65 42.02
N PRO A 332 39.05 6.64 42.65
CA PRO A 332 37.70 6.33 43.16
C PRO A 332 36.68 7.49 43.43
N THR A 333 35.40 7.10 43.42
CA THR A 333 34.25 7.51 44.28
C THR A 333 33.85 8.97 44.54
N LEU A 334 32.58 9.24 44.20
CA LEU A 334 31.51 9.86 45.03
C LEU A 334 31.70 11.27 45.62
N SER A 335 30.73 12.14 45.35
CA SER A 335 30.02 12.94 46.37
C SER A 335 28.68 13.51 45.84
N VAL A 336 27.74 13.75 46.76
CA VAL A 336 26.37 14.28 46.53
C VAL A 336 26.12 15.40 47.56
N PRO A 337 25.33 16.43 47.22
CA PRO A 337 24.35 16.96 48.18
C PRO A 337 22.93 17.03 47.59
N SER A 338 21.93 17.29 48.43
CA SER A 338 20.50 17.19 48.08
C SER A 338 19.64 18.25 48.76
N ALA A 339 18.34 18.29 48.37
CA ALA A 339 17.23 19.03 48.99
C ALA A 339 17.15 20.55 48.66
N THR A 340 15.99 21.25 48.75
CA THR A 340 14.69 20.88 49.37
C THR A 340 13.49 21.63 48.74
N SER A 341 12.32 20.96 48.59
CA SER A 341 10.95 21.55 48.48
C SER A 341 10.65 22.48 47.26
N ARG A 342 9.41 22.87 46.92
CA ARG A 342 8.11 22.86 47.65
C ARG A 342 6.89 22.80 46.69
N ALA A 343 5.76 22.25 47.15
CA ALA A 343 4.39 22.52 46.67
C ALA A 343 3.51 22.91 47.87
N PRO A 344 2.48 23.78 47.73
CA PRO A 344 1.10 23.37 47.35
C PRO A 344 0.43 24.43 46.43
N GLY A 345 -0.88 24.47 46.12
CA GLY A 345 -2.07 23.68 46.50
C GLY A 345 -3.35 24.22 45.79
N SER A 346 -4.51 23.58 46.00
CA SER A 346 -5.78 23.88 45.30
C SER A 346 -6.61 25.02 45.89
N ALA A 347 -7.38 25.73 45.04
CA ALA A 347 -8.63 26.43 45.42
C ALA A 347 -9.54 26.74 44.19
N ASP A 348 -10.85 26.62 44.40
CA ASP A 348 -11.99 27.15 43.62
C ASP A 348 -12.81 27.99 44.65
N PRO A 349 -13.46 29.15 44.35
CA PRO A 349 -14.69 29.18 43.54
C PRO A 349 -15.04 30.47 42.73
N SER A 350 -16.04 30.31 41.86
CA SER A 350 -17.05 31.25 41.30
C SER A 350 -16.97 32.78 41.55
N ARG A 351 -17.28 33.59 40.50
CA ARG A 351 -18.41 34.57 40.45
C ARG A 351 -18.59 35.32 39.11
N THR A 352 -19.83 35.72 38.84
CA THR A 352 -20.28 36.61 37.72
C THR A 352 -20.24 38.10 38.10
N PRO A 353 -20.07 39.03 37.13
CA PRO A 353 -21.19 39.86 36.59
C PRO A 353 -21.13 40.00 35.04
N SER A 354 -22.20 40.21 34.25
CA SER A 354 -23.40 41.08 34.29
C SER A 354 -23.19 42.50 33.72
N GLY A 355 -23.80 42.80 32.55
CA GLY A 355 -23.83 44.13 31.89
C GLY A 355 -24.76 44.21 30.66
N LYS A 356 -25.76 45.12 30.70
CA LYS A 356 -26.80 45.47 29.67
C LYS A 356 -26.32 46.70 28.82
N PRO A 357 -27.11 47.39 27.93
CA PRO A 357 -28.46 47.20 27.34
C PRO A 357 -28.44 47.21 25.77
N SER A 358 -29.51 47.28 24.94
CA SER A 358 -30.95 47.69 24.99
C SER A 358 -31.82 46.75 24.10
N GLU A 359 -33.14 46.51 24.28
CA GLU A 359 -34.35 47.39 24.22
C GLU A 359 -34.60 48.03 22.83
N SER A 360 -35.80 48.02 22.20
CA SER A 360 -37.16 47.44 22.47
C SER A 360 -37.94 47.39 21.12
N THR A 361 -39.15 46.84 20.85
CA THR A 361 -40.34 46.31 21.58
C THR A 361 -40.71 44.89 21.04
N GLY A 362 -41.91 44.24 21.04
CA GLY A 362 -43.30 44.47 21.53
C GLY A 362 -44.30 44.97 20.45
N ALA A 363 -45.59 44.53 20.33
CA ALA A 363 -46.37 43.45 21.00
C ALA A 363 -47.76 43.19 20.32
N LYS A 364 -48.46 42.06 20.65
CA LYS A 364 -49.91 41.74 20.44
C LYS A 364 -50.40 41.43 18.98
N ASN A 365 -51.50 40.70 18.70
CA ASN A 365 -52.17 39.53 19.35
C ASN A 365 -53.29 38.93 18.44
N SER A 366 -53.54 37.60 18.54
CA SER A 366 -54.83 36.89 18.29
C SER A 366 -55.41 36.63 16.86
N ASP A 367 -56.10 35.48 16.77
CA ASP A 367 -56.84 34.80 15.66
C ASP A 367 -58.32 35.30 15.51
N PRO A 368 -59.15 35.00 14.46
CA PRO A 368 -59.58 33.63 14.07
C PRO A 368 -59.95 33.32 12.56
N GLU A 369 -60.19 32.03 12.28
CA GLU A 369 -60.89 31.40 11.11
C GLU A 369 -62.42 31.72 11.00
N PRO A 370 -63.26 31.23 10.01
CA PRO A 370 -63.05 30.24 8.93
C PRO A 370 -63.65 30.52 7.51
N GLN A 371 -63.38 29.61 6.54
CA GLN A 371 -64.16 29.17 5.35
C GLN A 371 -64.81 30.16 4.32
N GLY A 372 -64.64 29.89 3.00
CA GLY A 372 -65.65 30.25 1.98
C GLY A 372 -65.29 30.24 0.48
N THR A 373 -65.72 29.19 -0.25
CA THR A 373 -66.01 29.09 -1.72
C THR A 373 -64.93 29.37 -2.80
N SER A 374 -65.07 28.69 -3.95
CA SER A 374 -64.13 28.64 -5.08
C SER A 374 -64.50 29.56 -6.25
N SER A 375 -63.50 29.94 -7.07
CA SER A 375 -63.62 30.02 -8.54
C SER A 375 -62.23 29.88 -9.19
N ALA A 376 -62.16 29.63 -10.51
CA ALA A 376 -60.91 29.35 -11.23
C ALA A 376 -60.70 30.28 -12.44
N GLY A 377 -59.45 30.58 -12.79
CA GLY A 377 -59.10 31.25 -14.05
C GLY A 377 -57.64 31.73 -14.18
N ALA A 378 -57.00 31.32 -15.27
CA ALA A 378 -55.85 31.98 -15.93
C ALA A 378 -54.56 32.24 -15.11
N GLU A 379 -53.82 31.16 -14.84
CA GLU A 379 -52.41 30.97 -15.25
C GLU A 379 -51.60 32.22 -15.68
N GLU A 380 -50.73 32.71 -14.79
CA GLU A 380 -49.53 33.49 -15.12
C GLU A 380 -48.31 32.71 -14.56
N PRO A 381 -47.19 32.56 -15.31
CA PRO A 381 -46.08 31.71 -14.89
C PRO A 381 -45.23 32.39 -13.81
N GLU A 382 -45.60 32.19 -12.54
CA GLU A 382 -44.75 32.58 -11.42
C GLU A 382 -43.36 31.90 -11.51
N PRO A 383 -42.28 32.58 -11.08
CA PRO A 383 -40.95 32.00 -11.12
C PRO A 383 -40.90 30.77 -10.23
N SER A 384 -40.56 29.62 -10.80
CA SER A 384 -40.44 28.36 -10.06
C SER A 384 -39.52 28.54 -8.86
N GLU A 385 -40.06 28.43 -7.65
CA GLU A 385 -39.25 28.42 -6.43
C GLU A 385 -38.18 27.33 -6.58
N SER A 386 -36.92 27.74 -6.59
CA SER A 386 -35.78 26.83 -6.76
C SER A 386 -35.53 26.14 -5.43
N VAL A 387 -36.42 25.20 -5.08
CA VAL A 387 -36.33 24.34 -3.89
C VAL A 387 -34.93 23.74 -3.87
N THR A 388 -34.07 24.30 -3.03
CA THR A 388 -32.66 23.98 -3.04
C THR A 388 -32.52 22.55 -2.51
N PRO A 389 -31.95 21.62 -3.30
CA PRO A 389 -31.91 20.21 -2.95
C PRO A 389 -31.03 20.04 -1.71
N LEU A 390 -31.62 19.45 -0.66
CA LEU A 390 -31.00 19.30 0.66
C LEU A 390 -29.77 18.37 0.66
N CYS A 391 -29.58 17.67 -0.45
CA CYS A 391 -28.39 16.94 -0.82
C CYS A 391 -28.13 17.01 -2.33
N GLN A 392 -26.87 17.12 -2.70
CA GLN A 392 -26.37 16.88 -4.06
C GLN A 392 -25.63 15.54 -4.08
N VAL A 393 -25.87 14.72 -5.10
CA VAL A 393 -25.27 13.38 -5.24
C VAL A 393 -24.50 13.25 -6.54
N GLU A 394 -23.22 12.92 -6.41
CA GLU A 394 -22.39 12.41 -7.51
C GLU A 394 -22.37 10.87 -7.46
N TYR A 395 -22.58 10.23 -8.61
CA TYR A 395 -22.43 8.78 -8.79
C TYR A 395 -21.37 8.50 -9.84
N THR A 396 -20.33 7.75 -9.46
CA THR A 396 -19.20 7.41 -10.33
C THR A 396 -19.14 5.90 -10.55
N LEU A 397 -19.12 5.46 -11.81
CA LEU A 397 -18.72 4.11 -12.18
C LEU A 397 -17.18 4.08 -12.21
N VAL A 398 -16.56 3.49 -11.18
CA VAL A 398 -15.11 3.52 -10.98
C VAL A 398 -14.40 2.49 -11.86
N ASN A 399 -14.98 1.28 -11.99
CA ASN A 399 -14.44 0.20 -12.83
C ASN A 399 -15.56 -0.80 -13.18
N GLN A 400 -15.41 -1.57 -14.26
CA GLN A 400 -16.34 -2.62 -14.68
C GLN A 400 -15.59 -3.80 -15.32
N TRP A 401 -16.02 -5.02 -14.97
CA TRP A 401 -15.55 -6.30 -15.51
C TRP A 401 -16.79 -7.15 -15.94
N PRO A 402 -16.63 -8.33 -16.58
CA PRO A 402 -17.72 -9.01 -17.27
C PRO A 402 -19.00 -9.25 -16.45
N ASP A 403 -18.87 -9.63 -15.18
CA ASP A 403 -19.99 -9.98 -14.29
C ASP A 403 -20.19 -9.00 -13.12
N GLY A 404 -19.39 -7.93 -13.04
CA GLY A 404 -19.42 -7.00 -11.91
C GLY A 404 -18.85 -5.61 -12.20
N PHE A 405 -19.07 -4.70 -11.26
CA PHE A 405 -18.58 -3.32 -11.30
C PHE A 405 -18.32 -2.74 -9.91
N GLN A 406 -17.56 -1.65 -9.90
CA GLN A 406 -17.28 -0.84 -8.74
C GLN A 406 -17.98 0.52 -8.88
N GLY A 407 -18.83 0.85 -7.91
CA GLY A 407 -19.49 2.16 -7.81
C GLY A 407 -18.93 2.99 -6.65
N ALA A 408 -18.92 4.30 -6.82
CA ALA A 408 -18.74 5.27 -5.74
C ALA A 408 -19.92 6.25 -5.73
N VAL A 409 -20.28 6.73 -4.54
CA VAL A 409 -21.30 7.75 -4.33
C VAL A 409 -20.75 8.79 -3.37
N THR A 410 -20.79 10.07 -3.76
CA THR A 410 -20.49 11.20 -2.87
C THR A 410 -21.76 12.03 -2.71
N VAL A 411 -22.08 12.40 -1.47
CA VAL A 411 -23.27 13.17 -1.12
C VAL A 411 -22.84 14.39 -0.31
N THR A 412 -23.08 15.59 -0.85
CA THR A 412 -22.90 16.86 -0.13
C THR A 412 -24.26 17.31 0.39
N THR A 413 -24.36 17.66 1.68
CA THR A 413 -25.63 18.02 2.32
C THR A 413 -25.66 19.48 2.78
N THR A 414 -26.84 20.09 2.79
CA THR A 414 -27.03 21.47 3.29
C THR A 414 -27.27 21.55 4.80
N GLU A 415 -27.60 20.42 5.44
CA GLU A 415 -27.91 20.33 6.88
C GLU A 415 -26.84 19.53 7.62
N ALA A 416 -26.72 19.70 8.93
CA ALA A 416 -25.88 18.82 9.75
C ALA A 416 -26.59 17.48 10.00
N LEU A 417 -25.85 16.39 9.98
CA LEU A 417 -26.32 15.03 10.19
C LEU A 417 -25.63 14.43 11.43
N ASP A 418 -26.38 13.76 12.29
CA ASP A 418 -25.85 12.90 13.36
C ASP A 418 -25.91 11.39 12.98
N ASP A 419 -26.77 11.05 12.03
CA ASP A 419 -26.83 9.77 11.32
C ASP A 419 -27.36 9.98 9.90
N TRP A 420 -27.04 9.06 8.98
CA TRP A 420 -27.47 9.12 7.60
C TRP A 420 -27.86 7.76 7.01
N ARG A 421 -28.85 7.83 6.12
CA ARG A 421 -29.36 6.73 5.30
C ARG A 421 -29.53 7.21 3.87
N LEU A 422 -28.74 6.66 2.95
CA LEU A 422 -28.82 6.95 1.52
C LEU A 422 -29.52 5.79 0.81
N THR A 423 -30.56 6.07 0.03
CA THR A 423 -31.25 5.03 -0.77
C THR A 423 -31.19 5.36 -2.25
N TRP A 424 -31.10 4.35 -3.10
CA TRP A 424 -31.11 4.48 -4.56
C TRP A 424 -31.65 3.21 -5.24
N SER A 425 -31.95 3.30 -6.53
CA SER A 425 -32.50 2.21 -7.32
C SER A 425 -31.59 1.82 -8.49
N PHE A 426 -31.59 0.52 -8.84
CA PHE A 426 -30.90 -0.07 -10.00
C PHE A 426 -31.91 -0.53 -11.07
N LYS A 427 -31.58 -0.36 -12.36
CA LYS A 427 -32.53 -0.64 -13.47
C LYS A 427 -32.39 -2.05 -14.05
N ASP A 428 -31.17 -2.53 -14.19
CA ASP A 428 -30.84 -3.74 -14.95
C ASP A 428 -30.54 -4.93 -14.00
N GLY A 429 -31.31 -5.04 -12.91
CA GLY A 429 -31.25 -6.15 -11.96
C GLY A 429 -30.03 -6.21 -11.04
N GLN A 430 -29.16 -5.19 -11.09
CA GLN A 430 -27.84 -5.18 -10.43
C GLN A 430 -27.91 -5.43 -8.92
N LYS A 431 -26.93 -6.15 -8.35
CA LYS A 431 -26.90 -6.57 -6.94
C LYS A 431 -25.63 -6.13 -6.24
N VAL A 432 -25.74 -5.38 -5.16
CA VAL A 432 -24.60 -5.04 -4.29
C VAL A 432 -24.14 -6.31 -3.56
N THR A 433 -22.84 -6.58 -3.61
CA THR A 433 -22.19 -7.72 -2.95
C THR A 433 -21.29 -7.29 -1.79
N GLN A 434 -20.76 -6.07 -1.83
CA GLN A 434 -19.92 -5.49 -0.78
C GLN A 434 -20.06 -3.97 -0.78
N MET A 435 -19.97 -3.35 0.39
CA MET A 435 -19.89 -1.89 0.57
C MET A 435 -18.75 -1.53 1.54
N TRP A 436 -18.22 -0.33 1.44
CA TRP A 436 -17.34 0.32 2.42
C TRP A 436 -17.80 1.75 2.66
N ASP A 437 -17.41 2.31 3.82
CA ASP A 437 -17.91 3.57 4.36
C ASP A 437 -19.45 3.63 4.51
N GLY A 438 -20.08 2.46 4.61
CA GLY A 438 -21.49 2.29 4.91
C GLY A 438 -21.91 0.82 5.01
N ASN A 439 -22.99 0.57 5.75
CA ASN A 439 -23.68 -0.72 5.83
C ASN A 439 -24.85 -0.72 4.83
N PHE A 440 -25.14 -1.86 4.16
CA PHE A 440 -26.19 -1.90 3.14
C PHE A 440 -27.23 -3.01 3.33
N THR A 441 -28.43 -2.74 2.84
CA THR A 441 -29.47 -3.73 2.52
C THR A 441 -29.99 -3.49 1.11
N GLN A 442 -30.47 -4.53 0.42
CA GLN A 442 -31.09 -4.37 -0.91
C GLN A 442 -32.35 -5.22 -1.02
N SER A 443 -33.45 -4.60 -1.45
CA SER A 443 -34.72 -5.27 -1.75
C SER A 443 -35.12 -5.02 -3.20
N GLY A 444 -35.20 -6.08 -4.00
CA GLY A 444 -35.45 -5.97 -5.44
C GLY A 444 -34.40 -5.09 -6.14
N ALA A 445 -34.86 -3.95 -6.65
CA ALA A 445 -34.04 -2.92 -7.29
C ALA A 445 -33.44 -1.89 -6.32
N LYS A 446 -34.04 -1.69 -5.13
CA LYS A 446 -33.72 -0.58 -4.23
C LYS A 446 -32.66 -0.99 -3.20
N VAL A 447 -31.58 -0.22 -3.16
CA VAL A 447 -30.51 -0.28 -2.15
C VAL A 447 -30.79 0.75 -1.07
N THR A 448 -30.50 0.39 0.17
CA THR A 448 -30.47 1.29 1.33
C THR A 448 -29.12 1.14 1.99
N ALA A 449 -28.26 2.13 1.82
CA ALA A 449 -27.04 2.32 2.59
C ALA A 449 -27.35 3.11 3.87
N SER A 450 -26.56 2.87 4.90
CA SER A 450 -26.61 3.54 6.20
C SER A 450 -25.20 3.73 6.74
N SER A 451 -25.03 4.68 7.65
CA SER A 451 -23.73 5.04 8.21
C SER A 451 -22.93 3.87 8.81
N ALA A 452 -21.62 4.10 8.93
CA ALA A 452 -20.77 3.41 9.88
C ALA A 452 -20.51 4.31 11.09
N ASP A 453 -20.18 3.73 12.25
CA ASP A 453 -20.02 4.47 13.52
C ASP A 453 -19.04 5.64 13.46
N TYR A 454 -18.07 5.61 12.53
CA TYR A 454 -17.05 6.64 12.35
C TYR A 454 -17.41 7.75 11.35
N ASN A 455 -18.46 7.59 10.53
CA ASN A 455 -18.85 8.57 9.51
C ASN A 455 -20.34 8.98 9.55
N LYS A 456 -21.07 8.60 10.60
CA LYS A 456 -22.48 8.98 10.82
C LYS A 456 -22.71 10.47 11.02
N SER A 457 -21.76 11.18 11.63
CA SER A 457 -21.84 12.62 11.81
C SER A 457 -21.20 13.37 10.63
N VAL A 458 -21.94 14.31 10.05
CA VAL A 458 -21.51 15.14 8.91
C VAL A 458 -21.91 16.59 9.21
N PRO A 459 -20.99 17.57 9.16
CA PRO A 459 -21.34 18.98 9.37
C PRO A 459 -22.19 19.51 8.21
N ALA A 460 -22.95 20.58 8.45
CA ALA A 460 -23.66 21.29 7.38
C ALA A 460 -22.68 21.79 6.30
N HIS A 461 -23.06 21.63 5.03
CA HIS A 461 -22.20 21.83 3.84
C HIS A 461 -21.01 20.85 3.74
N GLY A 462 -20.96 19.82 4.59
CA GLY A 462 -20.03 18.70 4.48
C GLY A 462 -20.47 17.66 3.45
N SER A 463 -19.55 16.76 3.14
CA SER A 463 -19.77 15.63 2.24
C SER A 463 -19.49 14.30 2.93
N LEU A 464 -20.29 13.29 2.61
CA LEU A 464 -20.02 11.88 2.90
C LEU A 464 -19.78 11.14 1.59
N SER A 465 -18.90 10.14 1.60
CA SER A 465 -18.64 9.27 0.45
C SER A 465 -18.71 7.81 0.87
N LEU A 466 -19.24 6.98 -0.02
CA LEU A 466 -19.26 5.52 0.12
C LEU A 466 -18.92 4.86 -1.22
N GLY A 467 -18.55 3.58 -1.19
CA GLY A 467 -18.32 2.81 -2.40
C GLY A 467 -18.68 1.34 -2.23
N PHE A 468 -18.90 0.67 -3.36
CA PHE A 468 -19.44 -0.68 -3.36
C PHE A 468 -18.99 -1.50 -4.56
N LEU A 469 -19.02 -2.83 -4.41
CA LEU A 469 -18.94 -3.79 -5.51
C LEU A 469 -20.34 -4.36 -5.77
N ALA A 470 -20.70 -4.50 -7.05
CA ALA A 470 -22.00 -5.05 -7.44
C ALA A 470 -21.89 -5.94 -8.69
N THR A 471 -22.73 -6.97 -8.78
CA THR A 471 -22.87 -7.80 -9.99
C THR A 471 -23.93 -7.22 -10.93
N TRP A 472 -23.73 -7.40 -12.24
CA TRP A 472 -24.69 -7.01 -13.29
C TRP A 472 -24.84 -8.15 -14.31
N GLN A 473 -25.90 -8.12 -15.12
CA GLN A 473 -26.11 -9.10 -16.20
C GLN A 473 -26.69 -8.41 -17.45
N GLY A 474 -26.02 -8.55 -18.59
CA GLY A 474 -26.47 -8.05 -19.90
C GLY A 474 -26.37 -6.52 -20.08
N LYS A 475 -26.71 -5.73 -19.05
CA LYS A 475 -26.61 -4.26 -19.06
C LYS A 475 -26.33 -3.71 -17.66
N ASN A 476 -25.69 -2.54 -17.59
CA ASN A 476 -25.32 -1.88 -16.34
C ASN A 476 -25.63 -0.36 -16.39
N ALA A 477 -26.92 0.02 -16.43
CA ALA A 477 -27.31 1.42 -16.36
C ALA A 477 -26.99 2.06 -14.99
N PRO A 478 -26.59 3.34 -14.93
CA PRO A 478 -26.31 4.03 -13.67
C PRO A 478 -27.45 3.96 -12.64
N ALA A 479 -27.06 4.03 -11.37
CA ALA A 479 -27.99 4.22 -10.27
C ALA A 479 -28.78 5.53 -10.41
N TYR A 480 -30.01 5.55 -9.87
CA TYR A 480 -30.94 6.67 -9.91
C TYR A 480 -31.81 6.69 -8.64
N ASP A 481 -32.76 7.63 -8.51
CA ASP A 481 -33.69 7.68 -7.35
C ASP A 481 -32.94 7.86 -6.01
N PHE A 482 -31.93 8.74 -5.99
CA PHE A 482 -31.11 9.00 -4.81
C PHE A 482 -31.86 9.86 -3.78
N SER A 483 -31.91 9.38 -2.54
CA SER A 483 -32.55 10.08 -1.42
C SER A 483 -31.79 9.89 -0.10
N LEU A 484 -31.57 10.99 0.63
CA LEU A 484 -30.87 11.05 1.91
C LEU A 484 -31.89 11.27 3.03
N ASN A 485 -31.89 10.40 4.04
CA ASN A 485 -32.83 10.43 5.18
C ASN A 485 -34.32 10.54 4.75
N GLY A 486 -34.66 10.00 3.57
CA GLY A 486 -36.01 10.01 2.99
C GLY A 486 -36.37 11.26 2.18
N ARG A 487 -35.45 12.21 2.00
CA ARG A 487 -35.60 13.39 1.13
C ARG A 487 -34.83 13.19 -0.18
N GLU A 488 -35.39 13.59 -1.31
CA GLU A 488 -34.73 13.45 -2.62
C GLU A 488 -33.47 14.33 -2.73
N CYS A 489 -32.44 13.80 -3.39
CA CYS A 489 -31.22 14.54 -3.70
C CYS A 489 -31.21 14.93 -5.17
N ALA A 490 -30.73 16.13 -5.48
CA ALA A 490 -30.39 16.46 -6.87
C ALA A 490 -29.15 15.67 -7.29
N LYS A 491 -29.14 15.24 -8.55
CA LYS A 491 -27.95 14.69 -9.18
C LYS A 491 -27.01 15.83 -9.57
N SER A 492 -25.70 15.65 -9.33
CA SER A 492 -24.64 16.51 -9.86
C SER A 492 -24.29 16.21 -11.34
#